data_AF-A0A944B9Y1-F1
#
_entry.id   AF-A0A944B9Y1-F1
#
_cell.length_a   1.000
_cell.length_b   1.000
_cell.length_c   1.000
_cell.angle_alpha   90.00
_cell.angle_beta   90.00
_cell.angle_gamma   90.00
#
_symmetry.space_group_name_H-M   'P 1'
#
loop_
_entity.id
_entity.type
_entity.pdbx_description
1 polymer ?
#
loop_
_entity_poly.entity_id
_entity_poly.type
_entity_poly.pdbx_seq_one_letter_code
_entity_poly.pdbx_strand_id
1 'polypeptide(L)'
;MHISQTRSGNDVVYQVKAFDQVEDGANLLQSAKKIFGDKFDAFQTINSDEQKREKLRSEVLASYVKKNGLSATFYQDYGWPAKKIGE
;
A
#
# COMPACT_ATOMS: atom_id res chain seq x y z
N MET A 1 8.39 -4.91 -1.03
CA MET A 1 9.25 -4.34 0.03
C MET A 1 10.40 -5.28 0.26
N HIS A 2 11.61 -4.76 0.39
CA HIS A 2 12.81 -5.53 0.70
C HIS A 2 13.09 -5.32 2.19
N ILE A 3 12.98 -6.38 2.98
CA ILE A 3 13.01 -6.32 4.44
C ILE A 3 14.28 -7.02 4.93
N SER A 4 15.03 -6.35 5.80
CA SER A 4 16.12 -6.96 6.57
C SER A 4 15.70 -7.14 8.03
N GLN A 5 16.16 -8.22 8.64
CA GLN A 5 15.95 -8.49 10.06
C GLN A 5 17.25 -8.20 10.83
N THR A 6 17.14 -7.46 11.93
CA THR A 6 18.24 -7.20 12.87
C THR A 6 17.83 -7.57 14.29
N ARG A 7 18.81 -7.81 15.17
CA ARG A 7 18.58 -8.03 16.61
C ARG A 7 19.05 -6.81 17.41
N SER A 8 18.22 -6.39 18.36
CA SER A 8 18.58 -5.39 19.38
C SER A 8 18.32 -6.02 20.75
N GLY A 9 19.35 -6.57 21.38
CA GLY A 9 19.18 -7.40 22.58
C GLY A 9 18.39 -8.68 22.27
N ASN A 10 17.29 -8.89 22.99
CA ASN A 10 16.39 -10.03 22.78
C ASN A 10 15.30 -9.77 21.72
N ASP A 11 15.20 -8.54 21.22
CA ASP A 11 14.15 -8.17 20.27
C ASP A 11 14.57 -8.36 18.81
N VAL A 12 13.61 -8.77 17.99
CA VAL A 12 13.73 -8.83 16.53
C VAL A 12 13.16 -7.56 15.94
N VAL A 13 13.99 -6.82 15.21
CA VAL A 13 13.61 -5.59 14.52
C VAL A 13 13.58 -5.85 13.01
N TYR A 14 12.47 -5.49 12.36
CA TYR A 14 12.33 -5.54 10.90
C TYR A 14 12.51 -4.14 10.33
N GLN A 15 13.43 -3.99 9.38
CA GLN A 15 13.68 -2.73 8.69
C GLN A 15 13.42 -2.89 7.20
N VAL A 16 12.62 -1.98 6.63
CA VAL A 16 12.50 -1.85 5.17
C VAL A 16 13.76 -1.17 4.65
N LYS A 17 14.49 -1.84 3.75
CA LYS A 17 15.71 -1.32 3.13
C LYS A 17 15.45 -0.70 1.76
N ALA A 18 14.47 -1.22 1.03
CA ALA A 18 14.08 -0.73 -0.28
C ALA A 18 12.64 -1.14 -0.60
N PHE A 19 12.05 -0.50 -1.60
CA PHE A 19 10.80 -0.92 -2.23
C PHE A 19 10.86 -0.64 -3.72
N ASP A 20 10.25 -1.52 -4.51
CA ASP A 20 10.05 -1.29 -5.94
C ASP A 20 8.75 -0.50 -6.11
N GLN A 21 8.80 0.59 -6.87
CA GLN A 21 7.66 1.43 -7.18
C GLN A 21 7.37 1.38 -8.68
N VAL A 22 6.09 1.34 -9.04
CA VAL A 22 5.67 1.53 -10.44
C VAL A 22 6.06 2.95 -10.84
N GLU A 23 6.88 3.07 -11.88
CA GLU A 23 7.32 4.34 -12.45
C GLU A 23 6.17 5.03 -13.21
N ASP A 24 6.34 6.30 -13.53
CA ASP A 24 5.39 7.07 -14.32
C ASP A 24 5.85 7.24 -15.79
N GLY A 25 5.02 7.91 -16.58
CA GLY A 25 5.34 8.26 -17.97
C GLY A 25 5.69 7.05 -18.85
N ALA A 26 6.79 7.17 -19.60
CA ALA A 26 7.23 6.15 -20.56
C ALA A 26 7.64 4.82 -19.89
N ASN A 27 8.03 4.86 -18.62
CA ASN A 27 8.51 3.68 -17.89
C ASN A 27 7.41 2.94 -17.12
N LEU A 28 6.19 3.48 -17.10
CA LEU A 28 5.06 2.92 -16.34
C LEU A 28 4.78 1.46 -16.70
N LEU A 29 4.67 1.15 -17.99
CA LEU A 29 4.32 -0.19 -18.44
C LEU A 29 5.43 -1.21 -18.11
N GLN A 30 6.68 -0.84 -18.34
CA GLN A 30 7.82 -1.72 -18.13
C GLN A 30 8.02 -2.02 -16.64
N SER A 31 7.98 -0.99 -15.79
CA SER A 31 8.12 -1.12 -14.34
C SER A 31 6.96 -1.93 -13.73
N ALA A 32 5.71 -1.68 -14.16
CA ALA A 32 4.56 -2.44 -13.70
C ALA A 32 4.65 -3.92 -14.08
N LYS A 33 5.03 -4.25 -15.32
CA LYS A 33 5.23 -5.66 -15.74
C LYS A 33 6.35 -6.33 -14.95
N LYS A 34 7.45 -5.62 -14.69
CA LYS A 34 8.57 -6.13 -13.90
C LYS A 34 8.16 -6.45 -12.46
N ILE A 35 7.37 -5.57 -11.84
CA ILE A 35 6.96 -5.70 -10.43
C ILE A 35 5.89 -6.77 -10.27
N PHE A 36 4.88 -6.80 -11.15
CA PHE A 36 3.71 -7.65 -10.98
C PHE A 36 3.79 -8.97 -11.75
N GLY A 37 4.64 -9.10 -12.78
CA GLY A 37 4.80 -10.33 -13.55
C GLY A 37 3.47 -10.91 -14.02
N ASP A 38 3.20 -12.15 -13.65
CA ASP A 38 1.94 -12.86 -13.95
C ASP A 38 0.69 -12.24 -13.30
N LYS A 39 0.86 -11.28 -12.39
CA LYS A 39 -0.21 -10.49 -11.77
C LYS A 39 -0.43 -9.14 -12.45
N PHE A 40 0.30 -8.83 -13.53
CA PHE A 40 0.20 -7.53 -14.21
C PHE A 40 -1.22 -7.21 -14.66
N ASP A 41 -1.94 -8.15 -15.27
CA ASP A 41 -3.31 -7.91 -15.76
C ASP A 41 -4.29 -7.64 -14.61
N ALA A 42 -4.14 -8.37 -13.50
CA ALA A 42 -4.92 -8.14 -12.29
C ALA A 42 -4.59 -6.77 -11.67
N PHE A 43 -3.30 -6.42 -11.62
CA PHE A 43 -2.86 -5.09 -11.21
C PHE A 43 -3.49 -4.01 -12.10
N GLN A 44 -3.44 -4.16 -13.43
CA GLN A 44 -3.97 -3.18 -14.37
C GLN A 44 -5.48 -2.99 -14.17
N THR A 45 -6.23 -4.08 -14.01
CA THR A 45 -7.68 -4.06 -13.77
C THR A 45 -8.03 -3.29 -12.48
N ILE A 46 -7.30 -3.54 -11.40
CA ILE A 46 -7.52 -2.86 -10.12
C ILE A 46 -7.04 -1.41 -10.21
N ASN A 47 -5.89 -1.16 -10.84
CA ASN A 47 -5.25 0.15 -10.94
C ASN A 47 -5.95 1.11 -11.92
N SER A 48 -6.80 0.61 -12.82
CA SER A 48 -7.64 1.47 -13.67
C SER A 48 -8.89 2.00 -12.98
N ASP A 49 -9.34 1.38 -11.88
CA ASP A 49 -10.59 1.74 -11.20
C ASP A 49 -10.34 2.48 -9.88
N GLU A 50 -10.08 3.78 -9.98
CA GLU A 50 -9.70 4.62 -8.83
C GLU A 50 -10.78 4.61 -7.74
N GLN A 51 -12.04 4.78 -8.12
CA GLN A 51 -13.16 4.82 -7.19
C GLN A 51 -13.27 3.52 -6.38
N LYS A 52 -13.15 2.36 -7.03
CA LYS A 52 -13.17 1.08 -6.30
C LYS A 52 -11.96 0.93 -5.38
N ARG A 53 -10.77 1.37 -5.80
CA ARG A 53 -9.57 1.32 -4.95
C ARG A 53 -9.72 2.19 -3.71
N GLU A 54 -10.23 3.41 -3.86
CA GLU A 54 -10.43 4.32 -2.73
C GLU A 54 -11.46 3.76 -1.76
N LYS A 55 -12.60 3.28 -2.26
CA LYS A 55 -13.65 2.66 -1.44
C LYS A 55 -13.13 1.46 -0.66
N LEU A 56 -12.45 0.52 -1.35
CA LEU A 56 -11.88 -0.67 -0.71
C LEU A 56 -10.86 -0.28 0.37
N ARG A 57 -10.02 0.74 0.11
CA ARG A 57 -9.04 1.22 1.09
C ARG A 57 -9.73 1.77 2.34
N SER A 58 -10.77 2.60 2.19
CA SER A 58 -11.56 3.15 3.29
C SER A 58 -12.18 2.03 4.15
N GLU A 59 -12.82 1.03 3.52
CA GLU A 59 -13.47 -0.11 4.19
C GLU A 59 -12.47 -1.00 4.95
N VAL A 60 -11.32 -1.30 4.34
CA VAL A 60 -10.28 -2.12 4.97
C VAL A 60 -9.67 -1.40 6.17
N LEU A 61 -9.38 -0.10 6.04
CA LEU A 61 -8.87 0.71 7.15
C LEU A 61 -9.88 0.81 8.29
N ALA A 62 -11.16 1.05 7.99
CA ALA A 62 -12.22 1.07 9.00
C ALA A 62 -12.31 -0.26 9.76
N SER A 63 -12.25 -1.37 9.03
CA SER A 63 -12.26 -2.72 9.61
C SER A 63 -11.04 -2.97 10.50
N TYR A 64 -9.85 -2.55 10.06
CA TYR A 64 -8.61 -2.69 10.83
C TYR A 64 -8.62 -1.85 12.11
N VAL A 65 -9.04 -0.59 12.02
CA VAL A 65 -9.18 0.31 13.18
C VAL A 65 -10.11 -0.29 14.22
N LYS A 66 -11.30 -0.72 13.79
CA LYS A 66 -12.29 -1.35 14.69
C LYS A 66 -11.77 -2.64 15.32
N LYS A 67 -11.16 -3.52 14.51
CA LYS A 67 -10.66 -4.83 14.97
C LYS A 67 -9.55 -4.70 16.02
N ASN A 68 -8.72 -3.66 15.91
CA ASN A 68 -7.56 -3.46 16.79
C ASN A 68 -7.79 -2.40 17.88
N GLY A 69 -9.01 -1.87 18.02
CA GLY A 69 -9.34 -0.88 19.04
C GLY A 69 -8.56 0.44 18.89
N LEU A 70 -8.24 0.83 17.65
CA LEU A 70 -7.49 2.05 17.37
C LEU A 70 -8.42 3.27 17.36
N SER A 71 -7.90 4.45 17.71
CA SER A 71 -8.65 5.72 17.72
C SER A 71 -8.50 6.53 16.42
N ALA A 72 -7.88 5.96 15.39
CA ALA A 72 -7.62 6.67 14.13
C ALA A 72 -8.93 6.97 13.39
N THR A 73 -9.10 8.22 12.96
CA THR A 73 -10.29 8.71 12.24
C THR A 73 -9.99 9.17 10.82
N PHE A 74 -8.71 9.34 10.47
CA PHE A 74 -8.22 9.75 9.16
C PHE A 74 -7.08 8.84 8.71
N TYR A 75 -6.90 8.74 7.40
CA TYR A 75 -5.72 8.16 6.76
C TYR A 75 -5.13 9.13 5.74
N GLN A 76 -3.85 8.99 5.46
CA GLN A 76 -3.18 9.80 4.46
C GLN A 76 -2.25 8.93 3.63
N ASP A 77 -2.50 8.88 2.32
CA ASP A 77 -1.55 8.31 1.37
C ASP A 77 -0.46 9.36 1.09
N TYR A 78 0.79 8.91 0.94
CA TYR A 78 1.93 9.80 0.71
C TYR A 78 1.71 10.69 -0.53
N GLY A 79 1.85 12.01 -0.36
CA GLY A 79 1.62 12.99 -1.43
C GLY A 79 0.17 13.41 -1.64
N TRP A 80 -0.79 12.90 -0.85
CA TRP A 80 -2.21 13.22 -0.96
C TRP A 80 -2.76 13.87 0.33
N PRO A 81 -3.88 14.62 0.25
CA PRO A 81 -4.57 15.11 1.43
C PRO A 81 -5.09 13.96 2.31
N ALA A 82 -5.19 14.21 3.62
CA ALA A 82 -5.81 13.26 4.53
C ALA A 82 -7.31 13.07 4.21
N LYS A 83 -7.78 11.84 4.29
CA LYS A 83 -9.18 11.44 4.06
C LYS A 83 -9.75 10.76 5.31
N LYS A 84 -11.05 10.91 5.55
CA LYS A 84 -11.71 10.29 6.71
C LYS A 84 -11.87 8.79 6.47
N ILE A 85 -11.72 8.01 7.53
CA ILE A 85 -11.92 6.55 7.48
C ILE A 85 -13.42 6.24 7.51
N GLY A 86 -13.90 5.46 6.55
CA GLY A 86 -15.30 5.00 6.47
C GLY A 86 -16.27 5.93 5.74
N GLU A 87 -15.76 6.97 5.08
CA GLU A 87 -16.46 7.67 3.97
C GLU A 87 -16.29 6.90 2.67
#